data_AF-A0A556PX48-F1
#
_entry.id   AF-A0A556PX48-F1
#
_cell.length_a   1.000
_cell.length_b   1.000
_cell.length_c   1.000
_cell.angle_alpha   90.00
_cell.angle_beta   90.00
_cell.angle_gamma   90.00
#
_symmetry.space_group_name_H-M   'P 1'
#
loop_
_entity.id
_entity.type
_entity.pdbx_description
1 polymer ?
#
loop_
_entity_poly.entity_id
_entity_poly.type
_entity_poly.pdbx_seq_one_letter_code
_entity_poly.pdbx_strand_id
1 'polypeptide(L)'
;MDDKQLLNVSDDESLGRVEIAPEVIEVIAGIAANDVSGVANMRGNIASNVSEKLGKKRHGKGVKVELKNEGIKIDIFTVLDYGISVPTVAQKIQDNIRTTLRNMTALEILEINVHVVGIQIEDKSEEKA
;
A
#
# COMPACT_ATOMS: atom_id res chain seq x y z
N MET A 1 14.76 18.76 -9.90
CA MET A 1 15.02 17.38 -9.45
C MET A 1 14.28 17.27 -8.14
N ASP A 2 13.29 16.38 -8.06
CA ASP A 2 12.47 16.26 -6.85
C ASP A 2 13.35 15.71 -5.72
N ASP A 3 13.56 16.52 -4.68
CA ASP A 3 14.22 16.08 -3.45
C ASP A 3 13.37 14.99 -2.82
N LYS A 4 13.76 13.73 -3.03
CA LYS A 4 13.10 12.60 -2.39
C LYS A 4 13.33 12.71 -0.89
N GLN A 5 12.27 13.05 -0.16
CA GLN A 5 12.29 13.14 1.29
C GLN A 5 12.49 11.74 1.87
N LEU A 6 13.68 11.48 2.40
CA LEU A 6 14.02 10.22 3.07
C LEU A 6 13.67 10.31 4.57
N LEU A 7 13.24 9.18 5.15
CA LEU A 7 12.97 9.07 6.59
C LEU A 7 14.18 8.49 7.31
N ASN A 8 14.77 9.24 8.23
CA ASN A 8 15.79 8.72 9.14
C ASN A 8 15.11 7.91 10.26
N VAL A 9 15.58 6.69 10.50
CA VAL A 9 15.02 5.76 11.49
C VAL A 9 16.03 5.31 12.56
N SER A 10 17.22 5.91 12.60
CA SER A 10 18.28 5.57 13.57
C SER A 10 18.63 6.75 14.48
N ASP A 11 18.68 6.52 15.79
CA ASP A 11 19.01 7.53 16.81
C ASP A 11 20.51 7.63 17.14
N ASP A 12 21.31 6.61 16.82
CA ASP A 12 22.75 6.57 17.12
C ASP A 12 23.58 6.88 15.86
N GLU A 13 24.08 8.11 15.78
CA GLU A 13 24.90 8.58 14.66
C GLU A 13 26.30 7.94 14.59
N SER A 14 26.75 7.25 15.65
CA SER A 14 28.07 6.59 15.66
C SER A 14 28.14 5.36 14.75
N LEU A 15 26.98 4.76 14.44
CA LEU A 15 26.84 3.61 13.54
C LEU A 15 26.50 4.02 12.09
N GLY A 16 26.39 5.33 11.83
CA GLY A 16 25.94 5.88 10.55
C GLY A 16 24.46 6.24 10.55
N ARG A 17 23.86 6.35 9.36
CA ARG A 17 22.47 6.78 9.17
C ARG A 17 21.69 5.73 8.39
N VAL A 18 20.48 5.42 8.87
CA VAL A 18 19.53 4.54 8.16
C VAL A 18 18.39 5.38 7.62
N GLU A 19 18.20 5.35 6.30
CA GLU A 19 17.19 6.14 5.60
C GLU A 19 16.23 5.25 4.81
N ILE A 20 14.93 5.48 4.97
CA ILE A 20 13.88 4.75 4.26
C ILE A 20 13.22 5.69 3.25
N ALA A 21 13.24 5.29 1.98
CA ALA A 21 12.59 6.03 0.91
C ALA A 21 11.06 5.83 0.94
N PRO A 22 10.26 6.85 0.61
CA PRO A 22 8.79 6.75 0.57
C PRO A 22 8.27 5.59 -0.28
N GLU A 23 8.94 5.29 -1.39
CA GLU A 23 8.55 4.20 -2.29
C GLU A 23 8.64 2.82 -1.63
N VAL A 24 9.51 2.65 -0.62
CA VAL A 24 9.59 1.41 0.16
C VAL A 24 8.34 1.24 1.03
N ILE A 25 7.85 2.33 1.61
CA ILE A 25 6.63 2.35 2.42
C ILE A 25 5.42 2.00 1.55
N GLU A 26 5.35 2.56 0.33
CA GLU A 26 4.30 2.23 -0.64
C GLU A 26 4.26 0.74 -0.98
N VAL A 27 5.43 0.12 -1.17
CA VAL A 27 5.55 -1.33 -1.47
C VAL A 27 5.08 -2.16 -0.29
N ILE A 28 5.57 -1.89 0.92
CA ILE A 28 5.19 -2.65 2.12
C ILE A 28 3.68 -2.51 2.39
N ALA A 29 3.15 -1.29 2.33
CA ALA A 29 1.73 -1.04 2.54
C ALA A 29 0.86 -1.70 1.46
N GLY A 30 1.32 -1.74 0.19
CA GLY A 30 0.60 -2.41 -0.89
C GLY A 30 0.53 -3.93 -0.70
N ILE A 31 1.65 -4.55 -0.30
CA ILE A 31 1.69 -5.99 0.01
C ILE A 31 0.78 -6.29 1.21
N ALA A 32 0.94 -5.55 2.31
CA ALA A 32 0.14 -5.75 3.50
C ALA A 32 -1.36 -5.49 3.27
N ALA A 33 -1.74 -4.54 2.40
CA ALA A 33 -3.13 -4.36 2.01
C ALA A 33 -3.68 -5.59 1.26
N ASN A 34 -2.90 -6.12 0.31
CA ASN A 34 -3.30 -7.22 -0.56
C ASN A 34 -3.37 -8.57 0.17
N ASP A 35 -2.63 -8.73 1.27
CA ASP A 35 -2.65 -9.95 2.10
C ASP A 35 -3.94 -10.09 2.95
N VAL A 36 -4.77 -9.04 3.02
CA VAL A 36 -6.02 -9.08 3.78
C VAL A 36 -7.11 -9.81 3.00
N SER A 37 -7.65 -10.89 3.59
CA SER A 37 -8.78 -11.62 3.01
C SER A 37 -9.99 -10.70 2.77
N GLY A 38 -10.57 -10.78 1.57
CA GLY A 38 -11.65 -9.89 1.13
C GLY A 38 -11.18 -8.74 0.24
N VAL A 39 -9.86 -8.56 0.08
CA VAL A 39 -9.27 -7.68 -0.94
C VAL A 39 -9.09 -8.49 -2.22
N ALA A 40 -9.79 -8.08 -3.28
CA ALA A 40 -9.70 -8.71 -4.59
C ALA A 40 -8.41 -8.31 -5.31
N ASN A 41 -8.16 -6.99 -5.38
CA ASN A 41 -6.93 -6.42 -5.90
C ASN A 41 -6.75 -4.94 -5.49
N MET A 42 -5.53 -4.44 -5.70
CA MET A 42 -5.19 -3.03 -5.53
C MET A 42 -5.32 -2.26 -6.86
N ARG A 43 -5.81 -1.01 -6.79
CA ARG A 43 -6.02 -0.16 -7.97
C ARG A 43 -4.69 0.12 -8.66
N GLY A 44 -4.53 -0.45 -9.85
CA GLY A 44 -3.33 -0.30 -10.69
C GLY A 44 -2.70 -1.64 -11.08
N ASN A 45 -3.18 -2.77 -10.57
CA ASN A 45 -2.71 -4.09 -10.99
C ASN A 45 -3.03 -4.40 -12.47
N ILE A 46 -4.14 -3.88 -13.02
CA ILE A 46 -4.63 -4.19 -14.37
C ILE A 46 -3.89 -3.43 -15.50
N ALA A 47 -3.33 -2.24 -15.24
CA ALA A 47 -2.64 -1.43 -16.27
C ALA A 47 -1.13 -1.70 -16.39
N SER A 48 -0.61 -2.64 -15.58
CA SER A 48 0.82 -3.01 -15.50
C SER A 48 1.37 -3.53 -16.82
N ASN A 49 0.62 -4.41 -17.49
CA ASN A 49 1.14 -5.18 -18.62
C ASN A 49 1.39 -4.32 -19.88
N VAL A 50 0.75 -3.14 -19.97
CA VAL A 50 0.94 -2.21 -21.10
C VAL A 50 2.02 -1.16 -20.78
N SER A 51 2.12 -0.73 -19.52
CA SER A 51 3.04 0.35 -19.10
C SER A 51 4.49 -0.13 -18.92
N GLU A 52 4.71 -1.41 -18.62
CA GLU A 52 6.05 -2.01 -18.50
C GLU A 52 6.82 -2.02 -19.83
N LYS A 53 6.11 -2.07 -20.96
CA LYS A 53 6.73 -1.95 -22.30
C LYS A 53 7.18 -0.52 -22.64
N LEU A 54 6.75 0.50 -21.87
CA LEU A 54 7.06 1.92 -22.12
C LEU A 54 8.12 2.50 -21.16
N GLY A 55 8.81 1.67 -20.38
CA GLY A 55 10.01 2.07 -19.63
C GLY A 55 9.79 2.92 -18.37
N LYS A 56 8.55 3.20 -17.97
CA LYS A 56 8.26 3.92 -16.71
C LYS A 56 7.91 2.92 -15.60
N LYS A 57 8.92 2.52 -14.83
CA LYS A 57 8.74 1.80 -13.55
C LYS A 57 7.94 2.69 -12.59
N ARG A 58 6.63 2.47 -12.48
CA ARG A 58 5.81 3.05 -11.41
C ARG A 58 5.52 1.97 -10.37
N HIS A 59 6.36 1.93 -9.35
CA HIS A 59 6.06 1.22 -8.09
C HIS A 59 5.04 2.08 -7.30
N GLY A 60 4.22 1.48 -6.43
CA GLY A 60 3.15 2.21 -5.70
C GLY A 60 1.76 2.19 -6.37
N LYS A 61 1.37 1.09 -7.02
CA LYS A 61 0.09 0.98 -7.74
C LYS A 61 -1.07 0.72 -6.78
N GLY A 62 -1.71 1.80 -6.34
CA GLY A 62 -2.88 1.77 -5.46
C GLY A 62 -2.57 2.19 -4.03
N VAL A 63 -1.34 2.61 -3.76
CA VAL A 63 -0.94 3.20 -2.48
C VAL A 63 -0.22 4.51 -2.76
N LYS A 64 -0.59 5.56 -2.02
CA LYS A 64 0.09 6.85 -2.06
C LYS A 64 0.54 7.18 -0.64
N VAL A 65 1.82 7.49 -0.49
CA VAL A 65 2.38 7.90 0.79
C VAL A 65 2.67 9.39 0.75
N GLU A 66 2.22 10.12 1.77
CA GLU A 66 2.53 11.52 1.97
C GLU A 66 3.30 11.69 3.28
N LEU A 67 4.47 12.32 3.18
CA LEU A 67 5.31 12.66 4.32
C LEU A 67 5.10 14.14 4.62
N LYS A 68 4.61 14.44 5.82
CA LYS A 68 4.46 15.80 6.33
C LYS A 68 5.14 15.91 7.69
N ASN A 69 5.34 17.15 8.15
CA ASN A 69 5.86 17.42 9.49
C ASN A 69 4.99 16.79 10.60
N GLU A 70 3.69 16.62 10.32
CA GLU A 70 2.71 16.05 11.24
C GLU A 70 2.78 14.51 11.31
N GLY A 71 3.46 13.84 10.37
CA GLY A 71 3.60 12.39 10.32
C GLY A 71 3.39 11.81 8.92
N ILE A 72 3.29 10.47 8.87
CA ILE A 72 3.12 9.71 7.63
C ILE A 72 1.63 9.44 7.40
N LYS A 73 1.13 9.82 6.22
CA LYS A 73 -0.23 9.55 5.77
C LYS A 73 -0.19 8.57 4.62
N ILE A 74 -1.09 7.58 4.63
CA ILE A 74 -1.17 6.54 3.59
C ILE A 74 -2.58 6.51 3.02
N ASP A 75 -2.71 6.76 1.73
CA ASP A 75 -3.95 6.54 0.98
C ASP A 75 -3.88 5.23 0.21
N ILE A 76 -4.92 4.42 0.32
CA ILE A 76 -5.01 3.07 -0.26
C ILE A 76 -6.23 3.00 -1.16
N PHE A 77 -6.06 2.50 -2.38
CA PHE A 77 -7.13 2.34 -3.35
C PHE A 77 -7.30 0.85 -3.66
N THR A 78 -8.40 0.27 -3.20
CA THR A 78 -8.63 -1.17 -3.22
C THR A 78 -9.96 -1.54 -3.87
N VAL A 79 -10.00 -2.70 -4.51
CA VAL A 79 -11.22 -3.38 -4.94
C VAL A 79 -11.45 -4.54 -3.98
N LEU A 80 -12.68 -4.63 -3.49
CA LEU A 80 -13.07 -5.61 -2.49
C LEU A 80 -13.92 -6.72 -3.10
N ASP A 81 -13.93 -7.90 -2.50
CA ASP A 81 -14.77 -9.01 -2.97
C ASP A 81 -16.26 -8.72 -2.75
N TYR A 82 -17.11 -9.31 -3.58
CA TYR A 82 -18.55 -9.29 -3.34
C TYR A 82 -18.92 -10.11 -2.10
N GLY A 83 -19.90 -9.62 -1.34
CA GLY A 83 -20.46 -10.34 -0.19
C GLY A 83 -19.70 -10.15 1.14
N ILE A 84 -18.66 -9.31 1.17
CA ILE A 84 -17.95 -8.96 2.40
C ILE A 84 -18.42 -7.64 3.02
N SER A 85 -18.17 -7.49 4.33
CA SER A 85 -18.39 -6.22 5.04
C SER A 85 -17.24 -5.25 4.76
N VAL A 86 -17.54 -4.20 3.98
CA VAL A 86 -16.56 -3.16 3.62
C VAL A 86 -15.89 -2.54 4.85
N PRO A 87 -16.62 -2.06 5.88
CA PRO A 87 -15.98 -1.46 7.06
C PRO A 87 -15.07 -2.45 7.80
N THR A 88 -15.46 -3.72 7.88
CA THR A 88 -14.67 -4.75 8.57
C THR A 88 -13.37 -5.03 7.84
N VAL A 89 -13.39 -5.13 6.52
CA VAL A 89 -12.18 -5.37 5.73
C VAL A 89 -11.30 -4.12 5.66
N ALA A 90 -11.89 -2.93 5.56
CA ALA A 90 -11.13 -1.68 5.65
C ALA A 90 -10.36 -1.56 6.98
N GLN A 91 -10.98 -1.91 8.11
CA GLN A 91 -10.31 -1.92 9.41
C GLN A 91 -9.13 -2.91 9.42
N LYS A 92 -9.33 -4.13 8.89
CA LYS A 92 -8.26 -5.14 8.79
C LYS A 92 -7.09 -4.66 7.92
N ILE A 93 -7.37 -3.96 6.81
CA ILE A 93 -6.34 -3.34 5.97
C ILE A 93 -5.51 -2.34 6.79
N GLN A 94 -6.17 -1.44 7.53
CA GLN A 94 -5.49 -0.45 8.36
C GLN A 94 -4.61 -1.11 9.44
N ASP A 95 -5.16 -2.10 10.14
CA ASP A 95 -4.45 -2.80 11.22
C ASP A 95 -3.24 -3.59 10.70
N ASN A 96 -3.40 -4.29 9.57
CA ASN A 96 -2.32 -5.09 8.99
C ASN A 96 -1.17 -4.20 8.50
N ILE A 97 -1.49 -3.08 7.85
CA ILE A 97 -0.48 -2.14 7.36
C ILE A 97 0.25 -1.47 8.50
N ARG A 98 -0.48 -0.98 9.52
CA ARG A 98 0.14 -0.34 10.69
C ARG A 98 1.09 -1.31 11.40
N THR A 99 0.64 -2.55 11.61
CA THR A 99 1.45 -3.59 12.26
C THR A 99 2.70 -3.92 11.44
N THR A 100 2.53 -4.12 10.13
CA THR A 100 3.64 -4.49 9.23
C THR A 100 4.68 -3.39 9.13
N LEU A 101 4.26 -2.15 8.91
CA LEU A 101 5.19 -1.02 8.81
C LEU A 101 5.92 -0.78 10.13
N ARG A 102 5.23 -0.79 11.26
CA ARG A 102 5.87 -0.65 12.58
C ARG A 102 6.91 -1.74 12.81
N ASN A 103 6.58 -2.99 12.51
CA ASN A 103 7.49 -4.12 12.73
C ASN A 103 8.72 -4.09 11.81
N MET A 104 8.57 -3.63 10.57
CA MET A 104 9.66 -3.63 9.60
C MET A 104 10.53 -2.37 9.63
N THR A 105 9.95 -1.23 10.00
CA THR A 105 10.57 0.08 9.82
C THR A 105 10.64 0.92 11.10
N ALA A 106 10.01 0.46 12.19
CA ALA A 106 9.84 1.24 13.43
C ALA A 106 9.13 2.59 13.25
N LEU A 107 8.47 2.81 12.10
CA LEU A 107 7.75 4.05 11.80
C LEU A 107 6.34 4.04 12.40
N GLU A 108 5.95 5.17 12.99
CA GLU A 108 4.57 5.43 13.41
C GLU A 108 3.78 6.08 12.27
N ILE A 109 2.64 5.47 11.92
CA ILE A 109 1.75 5.98 10.88
C ILE A 109 0.61 6.78 11.51
N LEU A 110 0.45 8.03 11.08
CA LEU A 110 -0.56 8.96 11.60
C LEU A 110 -1.97 8.52 11.19
N GLU A 111 -2.18 8.34 9.88
CA GLU A 111 -3.48 7.95 9.33
C GLU A 111 -3.30 7.03 8.12
N ILE A 112 -4.27 6.11 7.98
CA ILE A 112 -4.39 5.22 6.83
C ILE A 112 -5.81 5.37 6.30
N ASN A 113 -5.94 5.92 5.10
CA ASN A 113 -7.21 6.17 4.44
C ASN A 113 -7.48 5.07 3.41
N VAL A 114 -8.59 4.34 3.58
CA VAL A 114 -8.98 3.25 2.67
C VAL A 114 -10.06 3.74 1.72
N HIS A 115 -9.72 3.83 0.43
CA HIS A 115 -10.59 4.19 -0.67
C HIS A 115 -11.02 2.92 -1.41
N VAL A 116 -12.27 2.50 -1.21
CA VAL A 116 -12.84 1.38 -1.94
C VAL A 116 -13.34 1.86 -3.30
N VAL A 117 -12.67 1.44 -4.37
CA VAL A 117 -12.91 1.93 -5.73
C VAL A 117 -13.74 0.99 -6.59
N GLY A 118 -14.04 -0.20 -6.09
CA GLY A 118 -14.85 -1.19 -6.80
C GLY A 118 -15.16 -2.41 -5.96
N ILE A 119 -16.07 -3.23 -6.48
CA ILE A 119 -16.39 -4.56 -5.96
C ILE A 119 -16.15 -5.58 -7.07
N GLN A 120 -15.36 -6.61 -6.79
CA GLN A 120 -15.16 -7.73 -7.70
C GLN A 120 -16.25 -8.77 -7.44
N ILE A 121 -17.02 -9.06 -8.49
CA ILE A 121 -17.94 -10.19 -8.51
C ILE A 121 -17.22 -11.27 -9.29
N GLU A 122 -16.86 -12.39 -8.65
CA GLU A 122 -16.43 -13.57 -9.39
C GLU A 122 -17.68 -14.20 -10.01
N ASP A 123 -17.84 -14.04 -11.33
CA ASP A 123 -18.77 -14.88 -12.08
C ASP A 123 -18.21 -16.31 -12.05
N LYS A 124 -18.97 -17.24 -11.46
CA LYS A 124 -18.68 -18.69 -11.49
C LYS A 124 -18.87 -19.30 -12.88
N SER A 125 -18.51 -18.61 -13.95
CA SER A 125 -18.69 -19.05 -15.33
C SER A 125 -17.42 -18.88 -16.14
N GLU A 126 -16.36 -19.60 -15.77
CA GLU A 126 -15.33 -20.04 -16.71
C GLU A 126 -14.56 -21.24 -16.14
N GLU A 127 -15.32 -22.27 -15.76
CA GLU A 127 -14.82 -23.64 -15.77
C GLU A 127 -15.60 -24.39 -16.86
N LYS A 128 -15.03 -24.40 -18.07
CA LYS A 128 -15.09 -25.45 -19.11
C LYS A 128 -14.82 -24.89 -20.50
N ALA A 129 -13.63 -25.20 -21.03
CA ALA A 129 -13.45 -25.64 -22.40
C ALA A 129 -12.27 -26.61 -22.45
#